data_AF-A0A8X6XQV3-F1
#
_entry.id   AF-A0A8X6XQV3-F1
#
_cell.length_a   1.000
_cell.length_b   1.000
_cell.length_c   1.000
_cell.angle_alpha   90.00
_cell.angle_beta   90.00
_cell.angle_gamma   90.00
#
_symmetry.space_group_name_H-M   'P 1'
#
loop_
_entity.id
_entity.type
_entity.pdbx_description
1 polymer ?
#
loop_
_entity_poly.entity_id
_entity_poly.type
_entity_poly.pdbx_seq_one_letter_code
_entity_poly.pdbx_strand_id
1 'polypeptide(L)'
;MEQSKKIAEDLHQRCIQFTYDLATAKVAFQIQATEKPKFDNLFIHLGPFHIMMAYFKAIGQVISDCGLTNVMVESSLLAYGFVNGFLDGKHFNRCKRLHPLVALGLEVLNFKSFLQHNITLTNDMIEEVKRLQNCVKYRHFILKM
;
A
#
# COMPACT_ATOMS: atom_id res chain seq x y z
N MET A 1 27.04 -1.15 -6.42
CA MET A 1 26.75 -2.30 -7.31
C MET A 1 27.85 -3.36 -7.27
N GLU A 2 29.13 -3.01 -7.40
CA GLU A 2 30.23 -3.98 -7.26
C GLU A 2 30.20 -4.77 -5.95
N GLN A 3 29.99 -4.09 -4.82
CA GLN A 3 29.87 -4.75 -3.53
C GLN A 3 28.69 -5.73 -3.50
N SER A 4 27.56 -5.38 -4.11
CA SER A 4 26.38 -6.25 -4.23
C SER A 4 26.68 -7.49 -5.08
N LYS A 5 27.44 -7.33 -6.17
CA LYS A 5 27.88 -8.44 -7.02
C LYS A 5 28.82 -9.38 -6.26
N LYS A 6 29.80 -8.83 -5.55
CA LYS A 6 30.70 -9.61 -4.70
C LYS A 6 29.93 -10.41 -3.66
N ILE A 7 28.94 -9.80 -2.99
CA ILE A 7 28.07 -10.50 -2.04
C ILE A 7 27.29 -11.64 -2.73
N ALA A 8 26.80 -11.44 -3.96
CA ALA A 8 26.12 -12.50 -4.70
C ALA A 8 27.04 -13.68 -5.00
N GLU A 9 28.30 -13.41 -5.36
CA GLU A 9 29.32 -14.44 -5.60
C GLU A 9 29.71 -15.16 -4.31
N ASP A 10 30.00 -14.42 -3.24
CA ASP A 10 30.38 -14.92 -1.92
C ASP A 10 29.28 -15.81 -1.30
N LEU A 11 28.01 -15.47 -1.52
CA LEU A 11 26.84 -16.23 -1.03
C LEU A 11 26.33 -17.28 -2.03
N HIS A 12 27.05 -17.49 -3.14
CA HIS A 12 26.68 -18.39 -4.23
C HIS A 12 25.23 -18.19 -4.72
N GLN A 13 24.75 -16.95 -4.73
CA GLN A 13 23.42 -16.59 -5.18
C GLN A 13 23.43 -16.32 -6.68
N ARG A 14 22.49 -16.95 -7.39
CA ARG A 14 22.29 -16.69 -8.84
C ARG A 14 21.89 -15.24 -9.11
N CYS A 15 21.22 -14.61 -8.14
CA CYS A 15 20.80 -13.23 -8.23
C CYS A 15 20.65 -12.63 -6.83
N ILE A 16 20.85 -11.33 -6.70
CA ILE A 16 20.56 -10.57 -5.48
C ILE A 16 19.62 -9.41 -5.81
N GLN A 17 18.73 -9.09 -4.87
CA GLN A 17 17.83 -7.94 -4.96
C GLN A 17 18.21 -6.88 -3.92
N PHE A 18 18.06 -5.62 -4.26
CA PHE A 18 18.26 -4.52 -3.32
C PHE A 18 17.36 -3.34 -3.68
N THR A 19 17.10 -2.50 -2.68
CA THR A 19 16.23 -1.34 -2.81
C THR A 19 17.01 -0.04 -2.84
N TYR A 20 16.61 0.87 -3.74
CA TYR A 20 17.15 2.22 -3.82
C TYR A 20 16.01 3.26 -3.75
N ASP A 21 16.33 4.46 -3.27
CA ASP A 21 15.50 5.62 -3.56
C ASP A 21 15.48 5.89 -5.09
N LEU A 22 14.52 6.67 -5.57
CA LEU A 22 14.33 6.88 -7.00
C LEU A 22 15.56 7.50 -7.69
N ALA A 23 16.27 8.43 -7.04
CA ALA A 23 17.43 9.08 -7.63
C ALA A 23 18.60 8.10 -7.76
N THR A 24 18.86 7.32 -6.71
CA THR A 24 19.90 6.28 -6.74
C THR A 24 19.53 5.14 -7.69
N ALA A 25 18.25 4.74 -7.73
CA ALA A 25 17.76 3.70 -8.65
C ALA A 25 17.99 4.10 -10.12
N LYS A 26 17.73 5.37 -10.47
CA LYS A 26 17.96 5.87 -11.83
C LYS A 26 19.42 5.73 -12.24
N VAL A 27 20.36 6.11 -11.38
CA VAL A 27 21.80 5.96 -11.64
C VAL A 27 22.18 4.48 -11.72
N ALA A 28 21.67 3.64 -10.83
CA ALA A 28 21.94 2.21 -10.83
C ALA A 28 21.44 1.53 -12.13
N PHE A 29 20.26 1.91 -12.64
CA PHE A 29 19.75 1.40 -13.91
C PHE A 29 20.62 1.84 -15.09
N GLN A 30 21.13 3.07 -15.08
CA GLN A 30 22.06 3.54 -16.12
C GLN A 30 23.36 2.74 -16.12
N ILE A 31 23.94 2.49 -14.94
CA ILE A 31 25.12 1.66 -14.77
C ILE A 31 24.84 0.23 -15.26
N GLN A 32 23.74 -0.37 -14.84
CA GLN A 32 23.34 -1.72 -15.25
C GLN A 32 23.18 -1.83 -16.77
N ALA A 33 22.56 -0.84 -17.41
CA ALA A 33 22.35 -0.82 -18.85
C ALA A 33 23.67 -0.63 -19.63
N THR A 34 24.58 0.20 -19.12
CA THR A 34 25.84 0.54 -19.79
C THR A 34 26.87 -0.58 -19.64
N GLU A 35 26.92 -1.26 -18.49
CA GLU A 35 27.91 -2.29 -18.18
C GLU A 35 27.41 -3.71 -18.45
N LYS A 36 26.39 -3.90 -19.29
CA LYS A 36 25.90 -5.24 -19.60
C LYS A 36 27.00 -6.15 -20.19
N PRO A 37 27.07 -7.44 -19.78
CA PRO A 37 26.16 -8.17 -18.89
C PRO A 37 26.59 -8.17 -17.40
N LYS A 38 27.57 -7.34 -17.03
CA LYS A 38 28.30 -7.43 -15.75
C LYS A 38 27.41 -7.43 -14.51
N PHE A 39 26.29 -6.71 -14.55
CA PHE A 39 25.35 -6.54 -13.44
C PHE A 39 23.95 -7.11 -13.73
N ASP A 40 23.80 -8.01 -14.71
CA ASP A 40 22.48 -8.57 -15.06
C ASP A 40 21.88 -9.44 -13.95
N ASN A 41 22.72 -9.93 -13.02
CA ASN A 41 22.30 -10.69 -11.83
C ASN A 41 21.99 -9.81 -10.60
N LEU A 42 21.79 -8.51 -10.81
CA LEU A 42 21.43 -7.55 -9.76
C LEU A 42 20.02 -7.00 -10.02
N PHE A 43 19.03 -7.35 -9.20
CA PHE A 43 17.68 -6.80 -9.32
C PHE A 43 17.53 -5.51 -8.49
N ILE A 44 17.35 -4.40 -9.21
CA ILE A 44 17.11 -3.08 -8.61
C ILE A 44 15.61 -2.91 -8.33
N HIS A 45 15.24 -2.80 -7.06
CA HIS A 45 13.90 -2.44 -6.63
C HIS A 45 13.82 -0.99 -6.18
N LEU A 46 12.67 -0.35 -6.40
CA LEU A 46 12.37 0.91 -5.74
C LEU A 46 12.09 0.66 -4.25
N GLY A 47 12.56 1.56 -3.39
CA GLY A 47 12.32 1.51 -1.97
C GLY A 47 10.82 1.52 -1.61
N PRO A 48 10.44 0.99 -0.44
CA PRO A 48 9.05 0.85 -0.02
C PRO A 48 8.28 2.18 -0.02
N PHE A 49 8.98 3.30 0.21
CA PHE A 49 8.41 4.64 0.10
C PHE A 49 7.83 4.93 -1.30
N HIS A 50 8.59 4.66 -2.36
CA HIS A 50 8.15 4.91 -3.73
C HIS A 50 7.05 3.94 -4.17
N ILE A 51 7.14 2.68 -3.74
CA ILE A 51 6.07 1.69 -3.97
C ILE A 51 4.76 2.18 -3.34
N MET A 52 4.81 2.68 -2.11
CA MET A 52 3.64 3.20 -1.41
C MET A 52 3.08 4.47 -2.07
N MET A 53 3.93 5.38 -2.55
CA MET A 53 3.48 6.55 -3.33
C MET A 53 2.79 6.16 -4.63
N ALA A 54 3.33 5.17 -5.36
CA ALA A 54 2.71 4.65 -6.57
C ALA A 54 1.33 4.03 -6.25
N TYR A 55 1.24 3.29 -5.15
CA TYR A 55 -0.02 2.75 -4.65
C TYR A 55 -1.04 3.84 -4.30
N PHE A 56 -0.63 4.91 -3.59
CA PHE A 56 -1.51 6.05 -3.31
C PHE A 56 -2.00 6.73 -4.59
N LYS A 57 -1.14 6.91 -5.59
CA LYS A 57 -1.56 7.46 -6.88
C LYS A 57 -2.59 6.57 -7.58
N ALA A 58 -2.38 5.25 -7.56
CA ALA A 58 -3.30 4.29 -8.18
C ALA A 58 -4.68 4.33 -7.49
N ILE A 59 -4.73 4.31 -6.15
CA ILE A 59 -6.00 4.48 -5.42
C ILE A 59 -6.61 5.85 -5.73
N GLY A 60 -5.81 6.91 -5.72
CA GLY A 60 -6.25 8.27 -6.03
C GLY A 60 -6.96 8.36 -7.39
N GLN A 61 -6.49 7.64 -8.41
CA GLN A 61 -7.18 7.55 -9.70
C GLN A 61 -8.53 6.81 -9.61
N VAL A 62 -8.61 5.74 -8.83
CA VAL A 62 -9.86 4.96 -8.65
C VAL A 62 -10.93 5.78 -7.90
N ILE A 63 -10.52 6.58 -6.92
CA ILE A 63 -11.45 7.40 -6.11
C ILE A 63 -11.61 8.83 -6.65
N SER A 64 -11.00 9.14 -7.80
CA SER A 64 -11.21 10.42 -8.45
C SER A 64 -12.68 10.56 -8.81
N ASP A 65 -13.25 11.72 -8.52
CA ASP A 65 -14.59 12.12 -8.94
C ASP A 65 -15.75 11.22 -8.43
N CYS A 66 -15.49 10.31 -7.48
CA CYS A 66 -16.54 9.49 -6.84
C CYS A 66 -17.21 10.20 -5.64
N GLY A 67 -16.88 11.47 -5.40
CA GLY A 67 -17.39 12.28 -4.28
C GLY A 67 -16.71 12.04 -2.93
N LEU A 68 -15.81 11.06 -2.83
CA LEU A 68 -15.13 10.73 -1.56
C LEU A 68 -14.24 11.88 -1.06
N THR A 69 -13.63 12.62 -1.97
CA THR A 69 -12.86 13.84 -1.65
C THR A 69 -13.75 14.95 -1.12
N ASN A 70 -14.98 15.11 -1.63
CA ASN A 70 -15.97 16.04 -1.09
C ASN A 70 -16.31 15.68 0.36
N VAL A 71 -16.61 14.41 0.63
CA VAL A 71 -16.90 13.92 1.99
C VAL A 71 -15.73 14.22 2.93
N MET A 72 -14.49 13.99 2.49
CA MET A 72 -13.30 14.31 3.29
C MET A 72 -13.14 15.81 3.55
N VAL A 73 -13.47 16.66 2.58
CA VAL A 73 -13.41 18.13 2.71
C VAL A 73 -14.47 18.62 3.68
N GLU A 74 -15.72 18.19 3.51
CA GLU A 74 -16.85 18.56 4.37
C GLU A 74 -16.65 18.06 5.80
N SER A 75 -16.01 16.90 5.97
CA SER A 75 -15.64 16.33 7.28
C SER A 75 -14.39 16.95 7.90
N SER A 76 -13.81 18.00 7.30
CA SER A 76 -12.58 18.67 7.76
C SER A 76 -11.34 17.74 7.87
N LEU A 77 -11.35 16.60 7.17
CA LEU A 77 -10.22 15.66 7.13
C LEU A 77 -9.13 16.12 6.14
N LEU A 78 -9.55 16.83 5.10
CA LEU A 78 -8.72 17.30 3.99
C LEU A 78 -9.14 18.72 3.61
N ALA A 79 -8.22 19.69 3.64
CA ALA A 79 -8.56 21.02 3.12
C ALA A 79 -8.63 20.98 1.58
N TYR A 80 -9.52 21.79 1.00
CA TYR A 80 -9.77 21.83 -0.45
C TYR A 80 -8.48 22.01 -1.28
N GLY A 81 -7.58 22.91 -0.86
CA GLY A 81 -6.31 23.15 -1.56
C GLY A 81 -5.34 21.96 -1.58
N PHE A 82 -5.61 20.89 -0.84
CA PHE A 82 -4.77 19.69 -0.77
C PHE A 82 -5.34 18.48 -1.50
N VAL A 83 -6.53 18.59 -2.11
CA VAL A 83 -7.21 17.47 -2.79
C VAL A 83 -6.32 16.89 -3.89
N ASN A 84 -5.79 17.72 -4.78
CA ASN A 84 -4.96 17.27 -5.90
C ASN A 84 -3.69 16.54 -5.42
N GLY A 85 -3.02 17.06 -4.39
CA GLY A 85 -1.82 16.42 -3.87
C GLY A 85 -2.10 15.10 -3.11
N PHE A 86 -3.32 14.93 -2.59
CA PHE A 86 -3.79 13.65 -2.04
C PHE A 86 -4.09 12.64 -3.14
N LEU A 87 -4.85 13.03 -4.17
CA LEU A 87 -5.17 12.16 -5.33
C LEU A 87 -3.93 11.79 -6.14
N ASP A 88 -2.93 12.68 -6.18
CA ASP A 88 -1.65 12.41 -6.83
C ASP A 88 -0.70 11.53 -6.01
N GLY A 89 -1.03 11.20 -4.76
CA GLY A 89 -0.13 10.47 -3.87
C GLY A 89 1.14 11.25 -3.48
N LYS A 90 1.20 12.56 -3.77
CA LYS A 90 2.36 13.43 -3.50
C LYS A 90 2.48 13.80 -2.02
N HIS A 91 1.35 13.88 -1.31
CA HIS A 91 1.33 14.16 0.12
C HIS A 91 1.41 12.88 0.96
N PHE A 92 2.58 12.24 0.96
CA PHE A 92 2.80 10.91 1.57
C PHE A 92 2.17 10.74 2.96
N ASN A 93 2.54 11.58 3.93
CA ASN A 93 2.04 11.47 5.31
C ASN A 93 0.52 11.62 5.39
N ARG A 94 -0.06 12.46 4.52
CA ARG A 94 -1.50 12.68 4.46
C ARG A 94 -2.22 11.49 3.84
N CYS A 95 -1.73 10.97 2.72
CA CYS A 95 -2.26 9.77 2.08
C CYS A 95 -2.20 8.56 3.03
N LYS A 96 -1.05 8.35 3.67
CA LYS A 96 -0.83 7.28 4.65
C LYS A 96 -1.85 7.31 5.80
N ARG A 97 -2.25 8.51 6.24
CA ARG A 97 -3.24 8.69 7.31
C ARG A 97 -4.68 8.58 6.80
N LEU A 98 -5.00 9.23 5.68
CA LEU A 98 -6.38 9.39 5.23
C LEU A 98 -6.95 8.15 4.54
N HIS A 99 -6.17 7.42 3.74
CA HIS A 99 -6.70 6.22 3.07
C HIS A 99 -7.26 5.18 4.05
N PRO A 100 -6.54 4.78 5.13
CA PRO A 100 -7.08 3.84 6.11
C PRO A 100 -8.28 4.42 6.87
N LEU A 101 -8.25 5.71 7.21
CA LEU A 101 -9.34 6.37 7.93
C LEU A 101 -10.64 6.36 7.13
N VAL A 102 -10.55 6.65 5.84
CA VAL A 102 -11.70 6.64 4.93
C VAL A 102 -12.20 5.21 4.70
N ALA A 103 -11.29 4.25 4.51
CA ALA A 103 -11.66 2.84 4.38
C ALA A 103 -12.44 2.35 5.62
N LEU A 104 -11.94 2.66 6.83
CA LEU A 104 -12.63 2.34 8.08
C LEU A 104 -14.00 3.01 8.16
N GLY A 105 -14.11 4.29 7.77
CA GLY A 105 -15.39 5.00 7.73
C GLY A 105 -16.40 4.28 6.83
N LEU A 106 -15.99 3.86 5.64
CA LEU A 106 -16.82 3.10 4.70
C LEU A 106 -17.19 1.72 5.25
N GLU A 107 -16.27 0.99 5.87
CA GLU A 107 -16.54 -0.30 6.51
C GLU A 107 -17.58 -0.18 7.63
N VAL A 108 -17.45 0.84 8.49
CA VAL A 108 -18.42 1.11 9.56
C VAL A 108 -19.79 1.47 8.99
N LEU A 109 -19.85 2.29 7.95
CA LEU A 109 -21.12 2.63 7.28
C LEU A 109 -21.75 1.41 6.62
N ASN A 110 -20.95 0.58 5.95
CA ASN A 110 -21.40 -0.66 5.34
C ASN A 110 -21.96 -1.63 6.39
N PHE A 111 -21.28 -1.76 7.54
CA PHE A 111 -21.75 -2.58 8.65
C PHE A 111 -23.03 -2.05 9.29
N LYS A 112 -23.15 -0.73 9.48
CA LYS A 112 -24.40 -0.11 9.96
C LYS A 112 -25.55 -0.34 8.98
N SER A 113 -25.30 -0.21 7.69
CA SER A 113 -26.29 -0.51 6.64
C SER A 113 -26.72 -1.97 6.68
N PHE A 114 -25.77 -2.90 6.81
CA PHE A 114 -26.05 -4.33 7.00
C PHE A 114 -26.98 -4.59 8.20
N LEU A 115 -26.73 -3.96 9.35
CA LEU A 115 -27.55 -4.13 10.56
C LEU A 115 -28.99 -3.60 10.43
N GLN A 116 -29.24 -2.66 9.52
CA GLN A 116 -30.59 -2.13 9.29
C GLN A 116 -31.47 -3.07 8.47
N HIS A 117 -30.89 -4.05 7.78
CA HIS A 117 -31.63 -5.03 7.02
C HIS A 117 -32.00 -6.21 7.93
N ASN A 118 -33.25 -6.69 7.82
CA ASN A 118 -33.68 -7.93 8.45
C ASN A 118 -33.08 -9.12 7.69
N ILE A 119 -31.81 -9.42 7.98
CA ILE A 119 -31.08 -10.49 7.32
C ILE A 119 -31.29 -11.77 8.13
N THR A 120 -31.87 -12.79 7.49
CA THR A 120 -31.88 -14.13 8.05
C THR A 120 -30.49 -14.73 7.88
N LEU A 121 -29.75 -14.90 8.98
CA LEU A 121 -28.45 -15.55 8.94
C LEU A 121 -28.64 -17.04 8.64
N THR A 122 -28.03 -17.52 7.57
CA THR A 122 -27.96 -18.97 7.30
C THR A 122 -27.04 -19.63 8.33
N ASN A 123 -27.26 -20.93 8.61
CA ASN A 123 -26.44 -21.66 9.57
C ASN A 123 -24.95 -21.65 9.18
N ASP A 124 -24.65 -21.72 7.88
CA ASP A 124 -23.29 -21.67 7.35
C ASP A 124 -22.59 -20.34 7.68
N MET A 125 -23.31 -19.21 7.57
CA MET A 125 -22.79 -17.89 7.96
C MET A 125 -22.50 -17.82 9.46
N ILE A 126 -23.37 -18.41 10.28
CA ILE A 126 -23.19 -18.44 11.75
C ILE A 126 -21.97 -19.28 12.12
N GLU A 127 -21.77 -20.42 11.47
CA GLU A 127 -20.61 -21.28 11.69
C GLU A 127 -19.30 -20.58 11.30
N GLU A 128 -19.29 -19.88 10.17
CA GLU A 128 -18.13 -19.08 9.74
C GLU A 128 -17.81 -17.93 10.69
N VAL A 129 -18.82 -17.20 11.20
CA VAL A 129 -18.60 -16.15 12.21
C VAL A 129 -17.99 -16.74 13.48
N LYS A 130 -18.46 -17.90 13.94
CA LYS A 130 -17.87 -18.61 15.09
C LYS A 130 -16.43 -19.05 14.81
N ARG A 131 -16.14 -19.54 13.60
CA ARG A 131 -14.78 -19.91 13.19
C ARG A 131 -13.84 -18.70 13.21
N LEU A 132 -14.30 -17.54 12.71
CA LEU A 132 -13.54 -16.30 12.68
C LEU A 132 -13.29 -15.72 14.08
N GLN A 133 -14.29 -15.76 14.97
CA GLN A 133 -14.14 -15.34 16.37
C GLN A 133 -13.09 -16.17 17.14
N ASN A 134 -12.99 -17.46 16.82
CA ASN A 134 -12.03 -18.37 17.45
C ASN A 134 -10.68 -18.42 16.73
N CYS A 135 -10.49 -17.65 15.65
CA CYS A 135 -9.24 -17.65 14.90
C CYS A 135 -8.19 -16.79 15.61
N VAL A 136 -7.34 -17.44 16.42
CA VAL A 136 -6.24 -16.82 17.19
C VAL A 136 -5.20 -16.08 16.29
N LYS A 137 -5.20 -16.33 14.98
CA LYS A 137 -4.22 -15.76 14.02
C LYS A 137 -4.28 -14.24 13.85
N TYR A 138 -5.37 -13.56 14.21
CA TYR A 138 -5.52 -12.11 13.98
C TYR A 138 -5.34 -11.23 15.22
N ARG A 139 -5.13 -11.80 16.41
CA ARG A 139 -4.88 -11.01 17.65
C ARG A 139 -3.64 -10.13 17.57
N HIS A 140 -2.67 -10.45 16.71
CA HIS A 140 -1.42 -9.71 16.61
C HIS A 140 -1.45 -8.51 15.64
N PHE A 141 -2.49 -8.40 14.80
CA PHE A 141 -2.56 -7.35 13.77
C PHE A 141 -3.25 -6.07 14.24
N ILE A 142 -4.14 -6.17 15.25
CA ILE A 142 -4.90 -5.02 15.78
C ILE A 142 -4.12 -4.22 16.83
N LEU A 143 -3.04 -4.77 17.41
CA LEU A 143 -2.28 -4.13 18.49
C LEU A 143 -0.96 -3.46 18.05
N LYS A 144 -0.67 -3.37 16.74
CA LYS A 144 0.56 -2.78 16.21
C LYS A 144 0.36 -1.74 15.09
N MET A 145 -0.82 -1.14 14.99
CA MET A 145 -1.03 0.14 14.29
C MET A 145 -1.26 1.25 15.31
#